data_AF-A0A4U1JI41-F1
#
_entry.id   AF-A0A4U1JI41-F1
#
_cell.length_a   1.000
_cell.length_b   1.000
_cell.length_c   1.000
_cell.angle_alpha   90.00
_cell.angle_beta   90.00
_cell.angle_gamma   90.00
#
_symmetry.space_group_name_H-M   'P 1'
#
loop_
_entity.id
_entity.type
_entity.pdbx_description
1 polymer ?
#
loop_
_entity_poly.entity_id
_entity_poly.type
_entity_poly.pdbx_seq_one_letter_code
_entity_poly.pdbx_strand_id
1 'polypeptide(L)'
;MSLSQSMYWVCSDVLSLILQLRNSRDLPAPDILQRRVLQLFDTMMQNGREARIPEQDMIDAKFALAAFADEVIYHSSWPGKTQWLSNPLQLQFFQLNTAGDQFFVNLDNLHGQRNRSHVAQIYFLCLALGFQGKYRLRHQEGLQAVVEGLGNYVALAEGGGDQLSPNAERKDGGGGAVRRELPYLFIAIGFLILALIVIFILWLIIGSNADSTAEAIKRLLGGGK
;
A
#
# COMPACT_ATOMS: atom_id res chain seq x y z
N MET A 1 -13.08 24.29 4.50
CA MET A 1 -13.10 22.83 4.32
C MET A 1 -12.18 22.52 3.16
N SER A 2 -11.22 21.60 3.32
CA SER A 2 -10.35 21.20 2.21
C SER A 2 -11.15 20.45 1.14
N LEU A 3 -10.70 20.45 -0.12
CA LEU A 3 -11.39 19.73 -1.21
C LEU A 3 -11.54 18.23 -0.89
N SER A 4 -10.52 17.64 -0.26
CA SER A 4 -10.55 16.28 0.30
C SER A 4 -11.67 16.08 1.32
N GLN A 5 -11.80 16.98 2.31
CA GLN A 5 -12.87 16.89 3.30
C GLN A 5 -14.24 16.99 2.65
N SER A 6 -14.43 17.91 1.70
CA SER A 6 -15.69 18.03 0.95
C SER A 6 -16.01 16.75 0.18
N MET A 7 -15.01 16.16 -0.49
CA MET A 7 -15.18 14.90 -1.23
C MET A 7 -15.59 13.75 -0.30
N TYR A 8 -14.95 13.60 0.86
CA TYR A 8 -15.33 12.59 1.85
C TYR A 8 -16.75 12.79 2.38
N TRP A 9 -17.12 14.02 2.70
CA TRP A 9 -18.44 14.35 3.23
C TRP A 9 -19.53 14.00 2.22
N VAL A 10 -19.33 14.37 0.96
CA VAL A 10 -20.26 14.04 -0.13
C VAL A 10 -20.37 12.54 -0.36
N CYS A 11 -19.27 11.78 -0.27
CA CYS A 11 -19.27 10.33 -0.48
C CYS A 11 -19.72 9.52 0.75
N SER A 12 -19.85 10.14 1.92
CA SER A 12 -20.03 9.45 3.20
C SER A 12 -21.27 8.57 3.25
N ASP A 13 -22.40 9.07 2.75
CA ASP A 13 -23.67 8.32 2.76
C ASP A 13 -23.60 7.06 1.89
N VAL A 14 -22.96 7.16 0.72
CA VAL A 14 -22.76 6.03 -0.19
C VAL A 14 -21.80 5.01 0.43
N LEU A 15 -20.68 5.46 1.02
CA LEU A 15 -19.74 4.59 1.72
C LEU A 15 -20.41 3.86 2.91
N SER A 16 -21.19 4.57 3.71
CA SER A 16 -21.93 4.01 4.83
C SER A 16 -22.91 2.93 4.36
N LEU A 17 -23.63 3.18 3.26
CA LEU A 17 -24.50 2.19 2.65
C LEU A 17 -23.70 0.95 2.21
N ILE A 18 -22.58 1.12 1.52
CA ILE A 18 -21.75 -0.01 1.06
C ILE A 18 -21.26 -0.85 2.24
N LEU A 19 -20.87 -0.22 3.34
CA LEU A 19 -20.48 -0.92 4.57
C LEU A 19 -21.65 -1.66 5.22
N GLN A 20 -22.84 -1.07 5.19
CA GLN A 20 -24.06 -1.76 5.63
C GLN A 20 -24.36 -2.97 4.75
N LEU A 21 -24.24 -2.86 3.43
CA LEU A 21 -24.42 -3.97 2.49
C LEU A 21 -23.44 -5.12 2.76
N ARG A 22 -22.20 -4.80 3.13
CA ARG A 22 -21.17 -5.80 3.45
C ARG A 22 -21.51 -6.62 4.70
N ASN A 23 -22.10 -5.97 5.71
CA ASN A 23 -22.31 -6.58 7.03
C ASN A 23 -23.74 -7.14 7.22
N SER A 24 -24.71 -6.65 6.45
CA SER A 24 -26.13 -7.00 6.63
C SER A 24 -26.52 -8.25 5.86
N ARG A 25 -27.26 -9.15 6.53
CA ARG A 25 -27.82 -10.36 5.91
C ARG A 25 -29.26 -10.18 5.45
N ASP A 26 -29.97 -9.25 6.07
CA ASP A 26 -31.37 -8.96 5.78
C ASP A 26 -31.47 -7.60 5.08
N LEU A 27 -31.36 -7.64 3.76
CA LEU A 27 -31.49 -6.48 2.89
C LEU A 27 -32.89 -6.47 2.26
N PRO A 28 -33.46 -5.28 2.00
CA PRO A 28 -34.78 -5.16 1.40
C PRO A 28 -34.84 -5.81 0.01
N ALA A 29 -36.04 -5.92 -0.54
CA ALA A 29 -36.25 -6.45 -1.89
C ALA A 29 -35.35 -5.74 -2.93
N PRO A 30 -34.85 -6.44 -3.97
CA PRO A 30 -33.81 -5.90 -4.84
C PRO A 30 -34.19 -4.62 -5.56
N ASP A 31 -35.44 -4.48 -5.96
CA ASP A 31 -35.99 -3.29 -6.61
C ASP A 31 -36.03 -2.06 -5.68
N ILE A 32 -36.30 -2.28 -4.39
CA ILE A 32 -36.29 -1.24 -3.36
C ILE A 32 -34.85 -0.81 -3.09
N LEU A 33 -33.95 -1.79 -2.94
CA LEU A 33 -32.54 -1.52 -2.70
C LEU A 33 -31.92 -0.75 -3.86
N GLN A 34 -32.18 -1.18 -5.10
CA GLN A 34 -31.64 -0.55 -6.31
C GLN A 34 -32.12 0.89 -6.42
N ARG A 35 -33.41 1.16 -6.24
CA ARG A 35 -33.94 2.54 -6.23
C ARG A 35 -33.28 3.40 -5.16
N ARG A 36 -33.12 2.88 -3.94
CA ARG A 36 -32.47 3.60 -2.84
C ARG A 36 -31.01 3.92 -3.15
N VAL A 37 -30.27 2.97 -3.70
CA VAL A 37 -28.87 3.14 -4.07
C VAL A 37 -28.74 4.18 -5.19
N LEU A 38 -29.56 4.08 -6.24
CA LEU A 38 -29.59 5.06 -7.33
C LEU A 38 -29.85 6.48 -6.83
N GLN A 39 -30.86 6.66 -5.97
CA GLN A 39 -31.17 7.96 -5.36
C GLN A 39 -30.01 8.51 -4.52
N LEU A 40 -29.28 7.66 -3.80
CA LEU A 40 -28.11 8.07 -3.02
C LEU A 40 -26.96 8.52 -3.92
N PHE A 41 -26.70 7.84 -5.04
CA PHE A 41 -25.71 8.28 -6.01
C PHE A 41 -26.11 9.60 -6.69
N ASP A 42 -27.39 9.82 -6.98
CA ASP A 42 -27.87 11.08 -7.54
C ASP A 42 -27.72 12.23 -6.53
N THR A 43 -28.04 11.99 -5.26
CA THR A 43 -27.86 12.94 -4.16
C THR A 43 -26.37 13.26 -3.97
N MET A 44 -25.50 12.25 -4.02
CA MET A 44 -24.04 12.44 -3.97
C MET A 44 -23.56 13.35 -5.11
N MET A 45 -24.04 13.13 -6.34
CA MET A 45 -23.67 13.98 -7.48
C MET A 45 -24.19 15.42 -7.31
N GLN A 46 -25.39 15.61 -6.77
CA GLN A 46 -25.93 16.94 -6.47
C GLN A 46 -25.10 17.66 -5.41
N ASN A 47 -24.82 17.00 -4.28
CA ASN A 47 -24.02 17.56 -3.19
C ASN A 47 -22.60 17.91 -3.67
N GLY A 48 -22.01 17.11 -4.56
CA GLY A 48 -20.72 17.40 -5.18
C GLY A 48 -20.74 18.68 -6.04
N ARG A 49 -21.81 18.90 -6.80
CA ARG A 49 -22.01 20.14 -7.58
C ARG A 49 -22.15 21.35 -6.66
N GLU A 50 -22.94 21.23 -5.59
CA GLU A 50 -23.13 22.31 -4.60
C GLU A 50 -21.81 22.65 -3.88
N ALA A 51 -20.99 21.65 -3.58
CA ALA A 51 -19.64 21.79 -3.04
C ALA A 51 -18.60 22.28 -4.06
N ARG A 52 -19.00 22.54 -5.31
CA ARG A 52 -18.13 22.99 -6.43
C ARG A 52 -16.95 22.07 -6.72
N ILE A 53 -17.14 20.77 -6.50
CA ILE A 53 -16.15 19.75 -6.89
C ILE A 53 -16.19 19.61 -8.41
N PRO A 54 -15.03 19.54 -9.11
CA PRO A 54 -15.00 19.31 -10.54
C PRO A 54 -15.81 18.06 -10.93
N GLU A 55 -16.61 18.18 -12.00
CA GLU A 55 -17.52 17.10 -12.41
C GLU A 55 -16.79 15.80 -12.70
N GLN A 56 -15.62 15.87 -13.36
CA GLN A 56 -14.79 14.70 -13.62
C GLN A 56 -14.33 13.99 -12.33
N ASP A 57 -14.05 14.74 -11.26
CA ASP A 57 -13.66 14.16 -9.96
C ASP A 57 -14.83 13.40 -9.33
N MET A 58 -16.04 13.96 -9.45
CA MET A 58 -17.26 13.30 -8.99
C MET A 58 -17.59 12.06 -9.80
N ILE A 59 -17.39 12.08 -11.12
CA ILE A 59 -17.57 10.92 -12.00
C ILE A 59 -16.57 9.81 -11.62
N ASP A 60 -15.29 10.15 -11.43
CA ASP A 60 -14.26 9.17 -11.07
C ASP A 60 -14.49 8.56 -9.68
N ALA A 61 -14.98 9.36 -8.71
CA ALA A 61 -15.38 8.89 -7.39
C ALA A 61 -16.65 8.01 -7.45
N LYS A 62 -17.66 8.42 -8.23
CA LYS A 62 -18.87 7.62 -8.50
C LYS A 62 -18.52 6.27 -9.10
N PHE A 63 -17.57 6.23 -10.02
CA PHE A 63 -17.09 5.00 -10.62
C PHE A 63 -16.50 4.04 -9.58
N ALA A 64 -15.58 4.53 -8.75
CA ALA A 64 -14.95 3.73 -7.69
C ALA A 64 -15.98 3.13 -6.72
N LEU A 65 -16.91 3.96 -6.25
CA LEU A 65 -17.94 3.56 -5.29
C LEU A 65 -18.95 2.59 -5.91
N ALA A 66 -19.35 2.80 -7.16
CA ALA A 66 -20.26 1.88 -7.87
C ALA A 66 -19.62 0.51 -8.07
N ALA A 67 -18.36 0.47 -8.52
CA ALA A 67 -17.59 -0.76 -8.68
C ALA A 67 -17.46 -1.50 -7.33
N PHE A 68 -17.19 -0.78 -6.24
CA PHE A 68 -17.09 -1.37 -4.91
C PHE A 68 -18.43 -1.90 -4.40
N ALA A 69 -19.52 -1.15 -4.57
CA ALA A 69 -20.86 -1.58 -4.17
C ALA A 69 -21.29 -2.87 -4.89
N ASP A 70 -21.10 -2.93 -6.21
CA ASP A 70 -21.41 -4.11 -7.01
C ASP A 70 -20.59 -5.32 -6.57
N GLU A 71 -19.29 -5.12 -6.30
CA GLU A 71 -18.43 -6.18 -5.81
C GLU A 71 -18.86 -6.71 -4.43
N VAL A 72 -19.24 -5.82 -3.52
CA VAL A 72 -19.74 -6.20 -2.19
C VAL A 72 -21.02 -7.04 -2.31
N ILE A 73 -21.96 -6.63 -3.17
CA ILE A 73 -23.21 -7.38 -3.39
C ILE A 73 -22.93 -8.72 -4.07
N TYR A 74 -22.03 -8.76 -5.06
CA TYR A 74 -21.64 -9.99 -5.75
C TYR A 74 -21.14 -11.08 -4.78
N HIS A 75 -20.33 -10.67 -3.79
CA HIS A 75 -19.78 -11.58 -2.77
C HIS A 75 -20.68 -11.78 -1.56
N SER A 76 -21.81 -11.09 -1.48
CA SER A 76 -22.75 -11.23 -0.37
C SER A 76 -23.51 -12.57 -0.43
N SER A 77 -24.09 -12.93 0.72
CA SER A 77 -25.04 -14.05 0.85
C SER A 77 -26.49 -13.63 0.63
N TRP A 78 -26.73 -12.38 0.22
CA TRP A 78 -28.08 -11.84 0.03
C TRP A 78 -28.82 -12.54 -1.12
N PRO A 79 -30.05 -13.05 -0.91
CA PRO A 79 -30.81 -13.76 -1.94
C PRO A 79 -31.09 -12.93 -3.19
N GLY A 80 -31.20 -11.61 -3.04
CA GLY A 80 -31.46 -10.67 -4.11
C GLY A 80 -30.31 -10.42 -5.08
N LYS A 81 -29.11 -10.97 -4.81
CA LYS A 81 -27.91 -10.68 -5.59
C LYS A 81 -28.05 -11.04 -7.07
N THR A 82 -28.75 -12.13 -7.41
CA THR A 82 -28.90 -12.56 -8.82
C THR A 82 -29.67 -11.52 -9.63
N GLN A 83 -30.71 -10.92 -9.04
CA GLN A 83 -31.47 -9.84 -9.68
C GLN A 83 -30.61 -8.58 -9.80
N TRP A 84 -29.83 -8.24 -8.78
CA TRP A 84 -28.90 -7.11 -8.84
C TRP A 84 -27.88 -7.27 -9.98
N LEU A 85 -27.29 -8.46 -10.11
CA LEU A 85 -26.28 -8.77 -11.12
C LEU A 85 -26.82 -8.80 -12.56
N SER A 86 -28.15 -8.84 -12.74
CA SER A 86 -28.74 -8.67 -14.07
C SER A 86 -28.63 -7.23 -14.59
N ASN A 87 -28.53 -6.25 -13.69
CA ASN A 87 -28.39 -4.84 -14.03
C ASN A 87 -27.58 -4.09 -12.93
N PRO A 88 -26.27 -4.36 -12.80
CA PRO A 88 -25.43 -3.78 -11.75
C PRO A 88 -25.17 -2.28 -11.99
N LEU A 89 -24.68 -1.56 -10.98
CA LEU A 89 -24.44 -0.11 -11.08
C LEU A 89 -23.40 0.24 -12.15
N GLN A 90 -22.35 -0.57 -12.29
CA GLN A 90 -21.34 -0.40 -13.34
C GLN A 90 -21.96 -0.40 -14.75
N LEU A 91 -22.99 -1.23 -14.97
CA LEU A 91 -23.69 -1.31 -16.24
C LEU A 91 -24.66 -0.13 -16.41
N GLN A 92 -25.43 0.18 -15.37
CA GLN A 92 -26.40 1.27 -15.41
C GLN A 92 -25.76 2.65 -15.58
N PHE A 93 -24.65 2.91 -14.90
CA PHE A 93 -24.00 4.23 -14.90
C PHE A 93 -23.00 4.40 -16.04
N PHE A 94 -22.25 3.34 -16.37
CA PHE A 94 -21.10 3.45 -17.27
C PHE A 94 -21.20 2.54 -18.48
N GLN A 95 -22.24 1.71 -18.59
CA GLN A 95 -22.40 0.69 -19.64
C GLN A 95 -21.19 -0.27 -19.72
N LEU A 96 -20.58 -0.56 -18.57
CA LEU A 96 -19.38 -1.39 -18.45
C LEU A 96 -19.65 -2.60 -17.56
N ASN A 97 -19.08 -3.75 -17.92
CA ASN A 97 -19.10 -4.97 -17.11
C ASN A 97 -17.72 -5.35 -16.55
N THR A 98 -16.69 -4.54 -16.82
CA THR A 98 -15.29 -4.78 -16.46
C THR A 98 -14.77 -3.76 -15.44
N ALA A 99 -15.63 -3.23 -14.57
CA ALA A 99 -15.23 -2.17 -13.65
C ALA A 99 -14.11 -2.61 -12.69
N GLY A 100 -14.03 -3.91 -12.36
CA GLY A 100 -12.96 -4.49 -11.55
C GLY A 100 -11.55 -4.32 -12.15
N ASP A 101 -11.42 -4.26 -13.46
CA ASP A 101 -10.15 -3.97 -14.16
C ASP A 101 -9.97 -2.48 -14.37
N GLN A 102 -11.03 -1.82 -14.86
CA GLN A 102 -11.02 -0.39 -15.19
C GLN A 102 -10.79 0.48 -13.96
N PHE A 103 -11.17 0.03 -12.76
CA PHE A 103 -10.84 0.70 -11.49
C PHE A 103 -9.34 0.95 -11.36
N PHE A 104 -8.51 -0.06 -11.65
CA PHE A 104 -7.05 0.09 -11.53
C PHE A 104 -6.46 0.90 -12.67
N VAL A 105 -7.06 0.87 -13.86
CA VAL A 105 -6.67 1.76 -14.97
C VAL A 105 -6.93 3.22 -14.60
N ASN A 106 -8.10 3.51 -14.03
CA ASN A 106 -8.44 4.86 -13.56
C ASN A 106 -7.52 5.29 -12.41
N LEU A 107 -7.20 4.37 -11.49
CA LEU A 107 -6.25 4.62 -10.41
C LEU A 107 -4.85 4.97 -10.93
N ASP A 108 -4.33 4.20 -11.89
CA ASP A 108 -3.02 4.46 -12.50
C ASP A 108 -3.01 5.82 -13.21
N ASN A 109 -4.12 6.24 -13.83
CA ASN A 109 -4.24 7.56 -14.43
C ASN A 109 -4.19 8.70 -13.39
N LEU A 110 -4.63 8.46 -12.14
CA LEU A 110 -4.54 9.42 -11.06
C LEU A 110 -3.12 9.55 -10.49
N HIS A 111 -2.25 8.55 -10.71
CA HIS A 111 -0.86 8.65 -10.29
C HIS A 111 -0.15 9.84 -10.95
N GLY A 112 0.54 10.63 -10.14
CA GLY A 112 1.22 11.86 -10.58
C GLY A 112 0.34 13.11 -10.61
N GLN A 113 -0.99 12.98 -10.54
CA GLN A 113 -1.91 14.13 -10.54
C GLN A 113 -2.13 14.69 -9.13
N ARG A 114 -1.13 15.39 -8.57
CA ARG A 114 -1.19 15.91 -7.18
C ARG A 114 -2.41 16.78 -6.86
N ASN A 115 -2.98 17.46 -7.85
CA ASN A 115 -4.17 18.29 -7.69
C ASN A 115 -5.49 17.50 -7.56
N ARG A 116 -5.45 16.18 -7.80
CA ARG A 116 -6.61 15.27 -7.72
C ARG A 116 -6.45 14.22 -6.61
N SER A 117 -5.66 14.53 -5.59
CA SER A 117 -5.40 13.62 -4.46
C SER A 117 -6.68 13.22 -3.71
N HIS A 118 -7.69 14.08 -3.67
CA HIS A 118 -9.01 13.79 -3.09
C HIS A 118 -9.77 12.68 -3.82
N VAL A 119 -9.55 12.48 -5.13
CA VAL A 119 -10.14 11.34 -5.87
C VAL A 119 -9.37 10.06 -5.52
N ALA A 120 -8.04 10.13 -5.54
CA ALA A 120 -7.17 9.01 -5.17
C ALA A 120 -7.46 8.51 -3.73
N GLN A 121 -7.83 9.41 -2.83
CA GLN A 121 -8.31 9.10 -1.48
C GLN A 121 -9.57 8.22 -1.47
N ILE A 122 -10.55 8.48 -2.34
CA ILE A 122 -11.75 7.64 -2.45
C ILE A 122 -11.41 6.24 -2.98
N TYR A 123 -10.51 6.15 -3.95
CA TYR A 123 -10.00 4.86 -4.45
C TYR A 123 -9.27 4.10 -3.34
N PHE A 124 -8.41 4.80 -2.58
CA PHE A 124 -7.71 4.24 -1.43
C PHE A 124 -8.69 3.71 -0.38
N LEU A 125 -9.74 4.47 -0.08
CA LEU A 125 -10.76 4.04 0.88
C LEU A 125 -11.49 2.79 0.40
N CYS A 126 -11.85 2.68 -0.89
CA CYS A 126 -12.47 1.47 -1.43
C CYS A 126 -11.55 0.25 -1.26
N LEU A 127 -10.25 0.40 -1.55
CA LEU A 127 -9.27 -0.66 -1.38
C LEU A 127 -9.06 -1.05 0.09
N ALA A 128 -8.92 -0.05 0.97
CA ALA A 128 -8.78 -0.27 2.42
C ALA A 128 -10.01 -0.96 3.03
N LEU A 129 -11.19 -0.74 2.47
CA LEU A 129 -12.44 -1.39 2.87
C LEU A 129 -12.65 -2.78 2.24
N GLY A 130 -11.70 -3.26 1.43
CA GLY A 130 -11.65 -4.63 0.92
C GLY A 130 -12.05 -4.80 -0.53
N PHE A 131 -12.09 -3.73 -1.34
CA PHE A 131 -12.19 -3.87 -2.80
C PHE A 131 -10.96 -4.59 -3.36
N GLN A 132 -11.17 -5.58 -4.22
CA GLN A 132 -10.10 -6.38 -4.82
C GLN A 132 -10.08 -6.28 -6.36
N GLY A 133 -11.26 -6.17 -6.99
CA GLY A 133 -11.40 -6.15 -8.45
C GLY A 133 -10.63 -7.29 -9.13
N LYS A 134 -9.83 -6.94 -10.16
CA LYS A 134 -9.02 -7.89 -10.94
C LYS A 134 -8.05 -8.76 -10.12
N TYR A 135 -7.63 -8.31 -8.93
CA TYR A 135 -6.68 -9.04 -8.07
C TYR A 135 -7.33 -10.18 -7.26
N ARG A 136 -8.66 -10.30 -7.26
CA ARG A 136 -9.31 -11.43 -6.57
C ARG A 136 -8.96 -12.78 -7.20
N LEU A 137 -8.84 -12.83 -8.53
CA LEU A 137 -8.52 -14.05 -9.28
C LEU A 137 -7.01 -14.21 -9.58
N ARG A 138 -6.29 -13.09 -9.68
CA ARG A 138 -4.84 -13.07 -9.89
C ARG A 138 -4.15 -12.77 -8.55
N HIS A 139 -3.74 -13.81 -7.83
CA HIS A 139 -2.82 -13.81 -6.68
C HIS A 139 -2.76 -12.49 -5.88
N GLN A 140 -3.36 -12.48 -4.69
CA GLN A 140 -3.53 -11.29 -3.81
C GLN A 140 -2.24 -10.52 -3.47
N GLU A 141 -1.06 -11.09 -3.70
CA GLU A 141 0.24 -10.47 -3.45
C GLU A 141 0.41 -9.11 -4.15
N GLY A 142 -0.17 -8.93 -5.35
CA GLY A 142 -0.11 -7.64 -6.06
C GLY A 142 -0.96 -6.53 -5.45
N LEU A 143 -2.06 -6.89 -4.78
CA LEU A 143 -3.00 -5.91 -4.24
C LEU A 143 -2.41 -5.14 -3.06
N GLN A 144 -1.69 -5.83 -2.17
CA GLN A 144 -1.06 -5.21 -1.00
C GLN A 144 -0.06 -4.11 -1.41
N ALA A 145 0.77 -4.38 -2.41
CA ALA A 145 1.72 -3.39 -2.92
C ALA A 145 1.01 -2.15 -3.50
N VAL A 146 -0.12 -2.33 -4.19
CA VAL A 146 -0.94 -1.22 -4.71
C VAL A 146 -1.55 -0.40 -3.56
N VAL A 147 -2.11 -1.07 -2.55
CA VAL A 147 -2.70 -0.41 -1.37
C VAL A 147 -1.64 0.41 -0.63
N GLU A 148 -0.46 -0.17 -0.40
CA GLU A 148 0.64 0.53 0.29
C GLU A 148 1.16 1.73 -0.52
N GLY A 149 1.36 1.54 -1.83
CA GLY A 149 1.81 2.63 -2.71
C GLY A 149 0.83 3.79 -2.74
N LEU A 150 -0.47 3.49 -2.87
CA LEU A 150 -1.51 4.50 -2.88
C LEU A 150 -1.68 5.17 -1.50
N GLY A 151 -1.59 4.40 -0.42
CA GLY A 151 -1.65 4.95 0.94
C GLY A 151 -0.52 5.94 1.21
N ASN A 152 0.71 5.63 0.78
CA ASN A 152 1.84 6.55 0.89
C ASN A 152 1.64 7.81 0.03
N TYR A 153 1.10 7.67 -1.19
CA TYR A 153 0.79 8.80 -2.06
C TYR A 153 -0.24 9.74 -1.43
N VAL A 154 -1.32 9.18 -0.87
CA VAL A 154 -2.38 9.94 -0.17
C VAL A 154 -1.83 10.63 1.07
N ALA A 155 -1.05 9.92 1.90
CA ALA A 155 -0.46 10.48 3.12
C ALA A 155 0.49 11.65 2.83
N LEU A 156 1.27 11.56 1.74
CA LEU A 156 2.13 12.65 1.29
C LEU A 156 1.31 13.85 0.80
N ALA A 157 0.19 13.60 0.10
CA ALA A 157 -0.66 14.66 -0.43
C ALA A 157 -1.45 15.42 0.65
N GLU A 158 -1.78 14.77 1.77
CA GLU A 158 -2.39 15.44 2.94
C GLU A 158 -1.38 16.23 3.78
N GLY A 159 -0.11 16.25 3.38
CA GLY A 159 0.92 17.07 4.01
C GLY A 159 1.50 16.44 5.27
N GLY A 160 1.67 15.11 5.29
CA GLY A 160 2.30 14.41 6.40
C GLY A 160 1.61 14.74 7.70
N GLY A 161 0.34 14.32 7.81
CA GLY A 161 -0.45 14.50 9.02
C GLY A 161 0.39 14.16 10.25
N ASP A 162 0.36 15.07 11.21
CA ASP A 162 0.93 14.97 12.54
C ASP A 162 0.94 13.51 13.00
N GLN A 163 2.11 13.02 13.41
CA GLN A 163 2.39 11.60 13.58
C GLN A 163 1.32 10.93 14.45
N LEU A 164 0.26 10.39 13.83
CA LEU A 164 -0.96 9.93 14.53
C LEU A 164 -0.65 8.77 15.49
N SER A 165 0.49 8.12 15.29
CA SER A 165 1.07 7.18 16.23
C SER A 165 2.61 7.27 16.15
N PRO A 166 3.27 7.91 17.13
CA PRO A 166 4.73 7.97 17.23
C PRO A 166 5.40 6.59 17.27
N ASN A 167 4.62 5.55 17.56
CA ASN A 167 5.06 4.17 17.71
C ASN A 167 4.33 3.21 16.74
N ALA A 168 3.88 3.69 15.58
CA ALA A 168 3.36 2.85 14.50
C ALA A 168 4.48 2.04 13.83
N GLU A 169 5.19 1.24 14.61
CA GLU A 169 5.98 0.15 14.08
C GLU A 169 4.98 -0.87 13.52
N ARG A 170 4.95 -1.02 12.19
CA ARG A 170 4.13 -2.03 11.52
C ARG A 170 4.48 -3.39 12.12
N LYS A 171 3.54 -4.01 12.83
CA LYS A 171 3.72 -5.36 13.38
C LYS A 171 3.68 -6.45 12.29
N ASP A 172 3.26 -6.10 11.08
CA ASP A 172 2.99 -7.06 10.01
C ASP A 172 3.95 -6.78 8.84
N GLY A 173 5.21 -7.17 9.03
CA GLY A 173 6.21 -7.21 7.97
C GLY A 173 5.99 -8.42 7.07
N GLY A 174 5.17 -8.27 6.03
CA GLY A 174 4.97 -9.31 5.03
C GLY A 174 4.59 -8.72 3.68
N GLY A 175 5.60 -8.38 2.86
CA GLY A 175 5.38 -8.10 1.45
C GLY A 175 6.27 -7.02 0.82
N GLY A 176 7.47 -7.41 0.38
CA GLY A 176 7.97 -6.89 -0.91
C GLY A 176 8.77 -5.59 -0.93
N ALA A 177 9.56 -5.28 0.08
CA ALA A 177 10.80 -4.54 -0.18
C ALA A 177 11.90 -5.58 -0.32
N VAL A 178 12.50 -5.71 -1.50
CA VAL A 178 13.79 -6.37 -1.69
C VAL A 178 14.78 -5.62 -0.79
N ARG A 179 14.86 -6.04 0.48
CA ARG A 179 15.87 -5.60 1.42
C ARG A 179 17.14 -6.27 0.94
N ARG A 180 17.90 -5.51 0.18
CA ARG A 180 19.28 -5.81 -0.21
C ARG A 180 20.01 -6.30 1.03
N GLU A 181 20.26 -7.60 1.07
CA GLU A 181 20.89 -8.28 2.19
C GLU A 181 22.35 -7.86 2.24
N LEU A 182 22.64 -6.83 3.03
CA LEU A 182 24.02 -6.44 3.35
C LEU A 182 24.33 -6.46 4.86
N PRO A 183 23.91 -7.46 5.66
CA PRO A 183 24.47 -7.64 6.99
C PRO A 183 25.79 -8.47 6.99
N TYR A 184 26.11 -9.21 5.92
CA TYR A 184 27.30 -10.09 5.91
C TYR A 184 28.61 -9.36 5.57
N LEU A 185 28.57 -8.25 4.83
CA LEU A 185 29.79 -7.50 4.46
C LEU A 185 30.50 -6.93 5.68
N PHE A 186 29.76 -6.41 6.67
CA PHE A 186 30.36 -5.88 7.90
C PHE A 186 31.01 -6.99 8.75
N ILE A 187 30.39 -8.18 8.79
CA ILE A 187 30.97 -9.35 9.47
C ILE A 187 32.24 -9.81 8.76
N ALA A 188 32.22 -9.87 7.42
CA ALA A 188 33.39 -10.24 6.61
C ALA A 188 34.55 -9.24 6.76
N ILE A 189 34.25 -7.94 6.77
CA ILE A 189 35.25 -6.88 7.00
C ILE A 189 35.84 -7.00 8.42
N GLY A 190 35.00 -7.26 9.43
CA GLY A 190 35.46 -7.48 10.80
C GLY A 190 36.45 -8.65 10.92
N PHE A 191 36.14 -9.77 10.27
CA PHE A 191 37.02 -10.94 10.27
C PHE A 191 38.35 -10.67 9.55
N LEU A 192 38.31 -9.92 8.45
CA LEU A 192 39.50 -9.53 7.70
C LEU A 192 40.42 -8.61 8.51
N ILE A 193 39.86 -7.64 9.23
CA ILE A 193 40.62 -6.75 10.12
C ILE A 193 41.26 -7.55 11.27
N LEU A 194 40.51 -8.47 11.88
CA LEU A 194 41.01 -9.33 12.95
C LEU A 194 42.20 -10.19 12.46
N ALA A 195 42.10 -10.80 11.28
CA ALA A 195 43.17 -11.59 10.70
C ALA A 195 44.44 -10.77 10.46
N LEU A 196 44.32 -9.54 9.96
CA LEU A 196 45.45 -8.63 9.78
C LEU A 196 46.11 -8.25 11.10
N ILE A 197 45.33 -8.01 12.16
CA ILE A 197 45.87 -7.70 13.50
C ILE A 197 46.67 -8.89 14.04
N VAL A 198 46.14 -10.11 13.91
CA VAL A 198 46.85 -11.33 14.36
C VAL A 198 48.17 -11.50 13.61
N ILE A 199 48.17 -11.34 12.29
CA ILE A 199 49.39 -11.42 11.46
C ILE A 199 50.40 -10.35 11.89
N PHE A 200 49.95 -9.12 12.14
CA PHE A 200 50.82 -8.02 12.58
C PHE A 200 51.46 -8.31 13.94
N ILE A 201 50.69 -8.83 14.90
CA ILE A 201 51.21 -9.23 16.22
C ILE A 201 52.22 -10.37 16.08
N LEU A 202 51.92 -11.37 15.25
CA LEU A 202 52.83 -12.48 14.97
C LEU A 202 54.15 -11.99 14.34
N TRP A 203 54.06 -11.04 13.41
CA TRP A 203 55.23 -10.42 12.79
C TRP A 203 56.08 -9.66 13.81
N LEU A 204 55.45 -8.95 14.75
CA LEU A 204 56.14 -8.25 15.85
C LEU A 204 56.86 -9.22 16.80
N ILE A 205 56.21 -10.32 17.17
CA ILE A 205 56.80 -11.35 18.03
C ILE A 205 57.97 -12.03 17.32
N ILE A 206 57.80 -12.39 16.04
CA ILE A 206 58.87 -12.98 15.23
C ILE A 206 60.04 -12.02 15.06
N GLY A 207 59.79 -10.72 14.82
CA GLY A 207 60.83 -9.70 14.76
C GLY A 207 61.63 -9.59 16.07
N SER A 208 60.93 -9.57 17.21
CA SER A 208 61.60 -9.52 18.52
C SER A 208 62.44 -10.77 18.82
N ASN A 209 62.00 -11.95 18.36
CA ASN A 209 62.73 -13.21 18.53
C ASN A 209 63.86 -13.37 17.49
N ALA A 210 63.73 -12.77 16.31
CA ALA A 210 64.76 -12.80 15.27
C ALA A 210 66.01 -12.04 15.71
N ASP A 211 65.87 -10.91 16.41
CA ASP A 211 67.01 -10.19 16.98
C ASP A 211 67.73 -11.02 18.07
N SER A 212 66.97 -11.75 18.90
CA SER A 212 67.54 -12.60 19.95
C SER A 212 68.32 -13.82 19.40
N THR A 213 67.85 -14.41 18.30
CA THR A 213 68.53 -15.54 17.64
C THR A 213 69.70 -15.08 16.80
N ALA A 214 69.62 -13.91 16.15
CA ALA A 214 70.74 -13.29 15.46
C ALA A 214 71.87 -12.92 16.45
N GLU A 215 71.54 -12.41 17.63
CA GLU A 215 72.54 -12.12 18.66
C GLU A 215 73.14 -13.39 19.28
N ALA A 216 72.35 -14.46 19.45
CA ALA A 216 72.85 -15.77 19.88
C ALA A 216 73.81 -16.40 18.85
N ILE A 217 73.49 -16.33 17.55
CA ILE A 217 74.37 -16.81 16.47
C ILE A 217 75.65 -15.96 16.40
N LYS A 218 75.55 -14.64 16.59
CA LYS A 218 76.72 -13.73 16.61
C LYS A 218 77.61 -13.96 17.84
N ARG A 219 77.05 -14.37 18.98
CA ARG A 219 77.81 -14.79 20.17
C ARG A 219 78.50 -16.15 19.97
N LEU A 220 77.87 -17.09 19.26
CA LEU A 220 78.48 -18.39 18.92
C LEU A 220 79.57 -18.27 17.84
N LEU A 221 79.43 -17.33 16.89
CA LEU A 221 80.46 -17.04 15.87
C LEU A 221 81.57 -16.08 16.38
N GLY A 222 81.29 -15.25 17.40
CA GLY A 222 82.27 -14.33 18.00
C GLY A 222 83.06 -14.91 19.18
N GLY A 223 82.67 -16.08 19.68
CA GLY A 223 83.36 -16.81 20.77
C GLY A 223 84.47 -17.77 20.29
N GLY A 224 84.77 -17.82 18.99
CA GLY A 224 85.88 -18.58 18.43
C GLY A 224 87.07 -17.68 18.09
N LYS A 225 87.90 -17.38 19.10
CA LYS A 225 89.31 -16.98 18.94
C LYS A 225 90.17 -17.84 19.84
#